data_AF-S5ZFS1-F1
#
_entry.id   AF-S5ZFS1-F1
#
_cell.length_a   1.000
_cell.length_b   1.000
_cell.length_c   1.000
_cell.angle_alpha   90.00
_cell.angle_beta   90.00
_cell.angle_gamma   90.00
#
_symmetry.space_group_name_H-M   'P 1'
#
loop_
_entity.id
_entity.type
_entity.pdbx_description
1 polymer ?
#
loop_
_entity_poly.entity_id
_entity_poly.type
_entity_poly.pdbx_seq_one_letter_code
_entity_poly.pdbx_strand_id
1 'polypeptide(L)'
;MNISRNVLIAIVLVIVAVGIIGAYYLTLPPSPQPTQPSQPTQPSQPSQPSQPSQPSQPSQPQQPSQPSQPQQPSGPTLQTLTIGTSQIRVPSDFYDFVQKAKAGQVKVTINFWTGMSDWEVQVMKQVIDKFQKEYPGITIKYTNVQNLKEQVKAGVLTGDIENTAHVFTWAHDWTGDLADSGTIIALDQYLPVETLTDLKQQYMASAYSSGVYKLHFYGFPWAAEAIALVCNKDFVPTAPQTWSDYEKIMQQWYNPSKNTYGIAYQIDPYHVYPFVTAFGGFYYDDDKNTAGVNTTGTLEGLKFYITHVMKYMYTSDTGMETQLKILLEKRTPCMVTGPWNIKTIKETIPNTVVYPIPSIDGKTPRPFSGIKLLWITSVVANDKNRLYASILFSMWFTLNDDTLKTLVDAGYIPVKLSILQYLQANADKYPTTLGFAQSVSNSVPMPKSANMQYVWAPVSDVLNSVLTTYNEKGPDAAVQALSQLLNDAQAKILAKIKS
;
A
#
# COMPACT_ATOMS: atom_id res chain seq x y z
N MET A 1 -0.03 -34.65 14.55
CA MET A 1 1.34 -34.08 14.54
C MET A 1 1.83 -34.00 15.97
N ASN A 2 2.80 -34.85 16.35
CA ASN A 2 3.45 -34.81 17.66
C ASN A 2 4.49 -33.71 17.67
N ILE A 3 4.24 -32.63 18.41
CA ILE A 3 5.22 -31.58 18.64
C ILE A 3 6.30 -32.15 19.58
N SER A 4 7.56 -32.06 19.16
CA SER A 4 8.68 -32.61 19.94
C SER A 4 8.83 -31.89 21.29
N ARG A 5 9.17 -32.66 22.32
CA ARG A 5 9.33 -32.21 23.72
C ARG A 5 10.29 -31.03 23.88
N ASN A 6 11.22 -30.83 22.94
CA ASN A 6 12.18 -29.73 22.95
C ASN A 6 11.56 -28.40 22.53
N VAL A 7 10.52 -28.41 21.68
CA VAL A 7 9.77 -27.21 21.28
C VAL A 7 8.87 -26.73 22.43
N LEU A 8 8.31 -27.65 23.20
CA LEU A 8 7.50 -27.29 24.38
C LEU A 8 8.34 -26.63 25.47
N ILE A 9 9.59 -27.10 25.69
CA ILE A 9 10.51 -26.52 26.67
C ILE A 9 10.96 -25.11 26.25
N ALA A 10 11.19 -24.88 24.95
CA ALA A 10 11.56 -23.56 24.45
C ALA A 10 10.42 -22.52 24.61
N ILE A 11 9.17 -22.93 24.41
CA ILE A 11 8.00 -22.04 24.56
C ILE A 11 7.76 -21.66 26.04
N VAL A 12 7.96 -22.61 26.97
CA VAL A 12 7.78 -22.34 28.41
C VAL A 12 8.85 -21.38 28.95
N LEU A 13 10.10 -21.45 28.47
CA LEU A 13 11.17 -20.55 28.93
C LEU A 13 10.97 -19.10 28.49
N VAL A 14 10.37 -18.85 27.32
CA VAL A 14 10.07 -17.49 26.84
C VAL A 14 8.95 -16.84 27.65
N ILE A 15 7.95 -17.62 28.10
CA ILE A 15 6.83 -17.10 28.90
C ILE A 15 7.30 -16.72 30.33
N VAL A 16 8.24 -17.47 30.91
CA VAL A 16 8.77 -17.16 32.25
C VAL A 16 9.66 -15.91 32.24
N ALA A 17 10.42 -15.66 31.16
CA ALA A 17 11.26 -14.47 31.05
C ALA A 17 10.46 -13.15 30.95
N VAL A 18 9.27 -13.18 30.33
CA VAL A 18 8.39 -11.99 30.22
C VAL A 18 7.66 -11.71 31.54
N GLY A 19 7.35 -12.74 32.34
CA GLY A 19 6.72 -12.58 33.65
C GLY A 19 7.62 -11.92 34.71
N ILE A 20 8.93 -12.17 34.67
CA ILE A 20 9.88 -11.64 35.68
C ILE A 20 10.18 -10.14 35.45
N ILE A 21 10.13 -9.65 34.21
CA ILE A 21 10.32 -8.22 33.90
C ILE A 21 9.08 -7.39 34.30
N GLY A 22 7.88 -7.95 34.21
CA GLY A 22 6.64 -7.27 34.63
C GLY A 22 6.51 -7.07 36.14
N ALA A 23 7.08 -7.97 36.95
CA ALA A 23 7.02 -7.87 38.42
C ALA A 23 8.00 -6.83 39.00
N TYR A 24 9.08 -6.49 38.28
CA TYR A 24 10.11 -5.54 38.76
C TYR A 24 9.66 -4.06 38.69
N TYR A 25 8.69 -3.74 37.85
CA TYR A 25 8.17 -2.37 37.69
C TYR A 25 7.00 -2.01 38.63
N LEU A 26 6.51 -2.95 39.44
CA LEU A 26 5.38 -2.74 40.36
C LEU A 26 5.78 -2.48 41.82
N THR A 27 7.08 -2.39 42.15
CA THR A 27 7.56 -2.28 43.55
C THR A 27 8.50 -1.10 43.82
N LEU A 28 8.34 0.04 43.13
CA LEU A 28 9.07 1.26 43.51
C LEU A 28 8.31 1.98 44.66
N PRO A 29 8.96 2.27 45.80
CA PRO A 29 8.34 3.01 46.89
C PRO A 29 8.25 4.52 46.57
N PRO A 30 7.23 5.24 47.07
CA PRO A 30 7.11 6.69 46.89
C PRO A 30 8.14 7.46 47.75
N SER A 31 8.64 8.57 47.21
CA SER A 31 9.59 9.47 47.89
C SER A 31 8.95 10.17 49.11
N PRO A 32 9.71 10.47 50.18
CA PRO A 32 9.18 11.05 51.40
C PRO A 32 8.90 12.55 51.29
N GLN A 33 7.78 12.97 51.88
CA GLN A 33 7.31 14.35 51.99
C GLN A 33 7.83 15.00 53.31
N PRO A 34 8.10 16.32 53.38
CA PRO A 34 8.68 16.95 54.57
C PRO A 34 7.70 17.05 55.74
N THR A 35 8.19 16.80 56.96
CA THR A 35 7.43 16.85 58.22
C THR A 35 7.23 18.28 58.73
N GLN A 36 6.01 18.54 59.23
CA GLN A 36 5.59 19.79 59.86
C GLN A 36 5.98 19.80 61.37
N PRO A 37 6.45 20.92 61.95
CA PRO A 37 6.83 20.96 63.37
C PRO A 37 5.62 21.03 64.33
N SER A 38 5.80 20.42 65.50
CA SER A 38 4.82 20.29 66.59
C SER A 38 4.45 21.62 67.27
N GLN A 39 3.17 21.75 67.65
CA GLN A 39 2.63 22.85 68.45
C GLN A 39 3.17 22.87 69.90
N PRO A 40 3.43 24.05 70.51
CA PRO A 40 3.68 24.17 71.94
C PRO A 40 2.39 24.24 72.76
N THR A 41 2.47 23.71 73.98
CA THR A 41 1.43 23.68 75.02
C THR A 41 1.00 25.06 75.54
N GLN A 42 -0.29 25.15 75.85
CA GLN A 42 -1.05 26.31 76.33
C GLN A 42 -0.77 26.64 77.82
N PRO A 43 -0.56 27.93 78.19
CA PRO A 43 -0.59 28.37 79.58
C PRO A 43 -1.99 28.84 80.04
N SER A 44 -2.22 28.75 81.35
CA SER A 44 -3.48 29.00 82.06
C SER A 44 -3.92 30.48 82.05
N GLN A 45 -5.24 30.69 81.99
CA GLN A 45 -5.93 31.99 82.03
C GLN A 45 -5.75 32.78 83.34
N PRO A 46 -5.79 34.12 83.28
CA PRO A 46 -6.33 34.98 84.33
C PRO A 46 -7.76 35.47 84.00
N SER A 47 -8.50 35.81 85.05
CA SER A 47 -9.91 36.22 85.05
C SER A 47 -10.17 37.67 84.61
N GLN A 48 -11.39 37.87 84.09
CA GLN A 48 -12.11 39.05 83.54
C GLN A 48 -11.82 40.49 84.06
N PRO A 49 -12.16 41.50 83.23
CA PRO A 49 -13.37 42.31 83.51
C PRO A 49 -14.31 42.50 82.29
N SER A 50 -15.54 42.97 82.56
CA SER A 50 -16.69 43.02 81.64
C SER A 50 -16.87 44.35 80.88
N GLN A 51 -17.59 44.26 79.73
CA GLN A 51 -18.29 45.30 78.92
C GLN A 51 -17.48 46.15 77.90
N PRO A 52 -18.08 46.71 76.82
CA PRO A 52 -19.51 46.77 76.40
C PRO A 52 -19.82 46.28 74.96
N SER A 53 -21.11 46.24 74.60
CA SER A 53 -21.66 45.80 73.31
C SER A 53 -21.35 46.74 72.13
N GLN A 54 -21.02 46.19 70.95
CA GLN A 54 -20.85 46.95 69.69
C GLN A 54 -21.64 46.32 68.51
N PRO A 55 -22.02 47.13 67.49
CA PRO A 55 -23.22 46.95 66.68
C PRO A 55 -23.05 46.03 65.45
N SER A 56 -24.19 45.63 64.87
CA SER A 56 -24.32 44.74 63.71
C SER A 56 -23.61 45.28 62.44
N GLN A 57 -22.84 44.41 61.76
CA GLN A 57 -22.20 44.69 60.47
C GLN A 57 -23.22 44.69 59.30
N PRO A 58 -23.07 45.55 58.27
CA PRO A 58 -23.94 45.56 57.10
C PRO A 58 -23.59 44.46 56.09
N SER A 59 -24.59 43.99 55.35
CA SER A 59 -24.49 42.90 54.36
C SER A 59 -23.62 43.29 53.14
N GLN A 60 -22.77 42.36 52.68
CA GLN A 60 -21.96 42.52 51.46
C GLN A 60 -22.81 42.54 50.17
N PRO A 61 -22.42 43.32 49.13
CA PRO A 61 -23.10 43.34 47.85
C PRO A 61 -22.81 42.08 47.02
N GLN A 62 -23.80 41.59 46.28
CA GLN A 62 -23.66 40.42 45.41
C GLN A 62 -22.77 40.70 44.20
N GLN A 63 -21.91 39.73 43.89
CA GLN A 63 -20.96 39.76 42.79
C GLN A 63 -21.68 39.58 41.43
N PRO A 64 -21.30 40.28 40.35
CA PRO A 64 -21.97 40.16 39.05
C PRO A 64 -21.71 38.79 38.42
N SER A 65 -22.75 38.22 37.82
CA SER A 65 -22.68 36.97 37.06
C SER A 65 -21.79 37.12 35.81
N GLN A 66 -20.90 36.13 35.62
CA GLN A 66 -19.95 36.05 34.51
C GLN A 66 -20.69 35.90 33.16
N PRO A 67 -20.27 36.58 32.07
CA PRO A 67 -20.90 36.42 30.76
C PRO A 67 -20.70 34.99 30.23
N SER A 68 -21.74 34.43 29.62
CA SER A 68 -21.69 33.12 28.99
C SER A 68 -20.67 33.11 27.85
N GLN A 69 -19.78 32.10 27.83
CA GLN A 69 -18.85 31.87 26.71
C GLN A 69 -19.64 31.69 25.39
N PRO A 70 -19.15 32.23 24.26
CA PRO A 70 -19.74 31.94 22.95
C PRO A 70 -19.76 30.43 22.72
N GLN A 71 -20.91 29.89 22.29
CA GLN A 71 -20.98 28.50 21.88
C GLN A 71 -19.98 28.26 20.73
N GLN A 72 -19.08 27.31 20.95
CA GLN A 72 -18.21 26.77 19.92
C GLN A 72 -19.08 26.31 18.74
N PRO A 73 -18.71 26.59 17.46
CA PRO A 73 -19.52 26.19 16.32
C PRO A 73 -19.82 24.69 16.41
N SER A 74 -21.09 24.31 16.36
CA SER A 74 -21.49 22.91 16.22
C SER A 74 -20.78 22.36 14.98
N GLY A 75 -19.91 21.37 15.16
CA GLY A 75 -19.30 20.66 14.03
C GLY A 75 -20.36 20.12 13.07
N PRO A 76 -19.98 19.78 11.82
CA PRO A 76 -20.94 19.28 10.84
C PRO A 76 -21.70 18.07 11.41
N THR A 77 -23.02 18.06 11.27
CA THR A 77 -23.83 16.91 11.66
C THR A 77 -23.43 15.72 10.77
N LEU A 78 -23.00 14.63 11.40
CA LEU A 78 -22.56 13.41 10.70
C LEU A 78 -23.67 12.36 10.70
N GLN A 79 -23.75 11.61 9.60
CA GLN A 79 -24.62 10.45 9.42
C GLN A 79 -23.79 9.20 9.13
N THR A 80 -24.26 8.03 9.54
CA THR A 80 -23.56 6.77 9.28
C THR A 80 -24.02 6.19 7.94
N LEU A 81 -23.12 6.17 6.96
CA LEU A 81 -23.30 5.45 5.71
C LEU A 81 -22.81 4.00 5.86
N THR A 82 -23.62 3.03 5.43
CA THR A 82 -23.24 1.61 5.41
C THR A 82 -22.93 1.16 3.99
N ILE A 83 -21.75 0.57 3.80
CA ILE A 83 -21.30 0.00 2.51
C ILE A 83 -20.72 -1.39 2.80
N GLY A 84 -21.40 -2.44 2.32
CA GLY A 84 -21.06 -3.81 2.72
C GLY A 84 -21.12 -3.95 4.25
N THR A 85 -20.03 -4.45 4.84
CA THR A 85 -19.85 -4.54 6.30
C THR A 85 -19.28 -3.28 6.96
N SER A 86 -18.91 -2.27 6.18
CA SER A 86 -18.29 -1.05 6.69
C SER A 86 -19.34 0.00 7.08
N GLN A 87 -19.12 0.63 8.23
CA GLN A 87 -19.88 1.80 8.70
C GLN A 87 -18.96 3.01 8.67
N ILE A 88 -19.33 4.03 7.91
CA ILE A 88 -18.52 5.23 7.69
C ILE A 88 -19.35 6.45 8.06
N ARG A 89 -18.89 7.25 9.02
CA ARG A 89 -19.50 8.55 9.31
C ARG A 89 -19.18 9.51 8.18
N VAL A 90 -20.18 10.22 7.67
CA VAL A 90 -20.07 11.17 6.56
C VAL A 90 -20.88 12.43 6.82
N PRO A 91 -20.58 13.57 6.16
CA PRO A 91 -21.40 14.78 6.25
C PRO A 91 -22.85 14.53 5.85
N SER A 92 -23.80 15.20 6.52
CA SER A 92 -25.24 15.01 6.25
C SER A 92 -25.63 15.34 4.81
N ASP A 93 -25.02 16.35 4.19
CA ASP A 93 -25.33 16.72 2.81
C ASP A 93 -24.79 15.71 1.79
N PHE A 94 -23.62 15.10 2.06
CA PHE A 94 -23.15 13.94 1.30
C PHE A 94 -24.08 12.74 1.49
N TYR A 95 -24.50 12.44 2.73
CA TYR A 95 -25.46 11.36 3.00
C TYR A 95 -26.77 11.54 2.23
N ASP A 96 -27.34 12.74 2.24
CA ASP A 96 -28.56 13.07 1.49
C ASP A 96 -28.39 12.90 -0.02
N PHE A 97 -27.23 13.30 -0.56
CA PHE A 97 -26.89 13.03 -1.96
C PHE A 97 -26.88 11.53 -2.25
N VAL A 98 -26.26 10.71 -1.39
CA VAL A 98 -26.21 9.25 -1.55
C VAL A 98 -27.62 8.65 -1.56
N GLN A 99 -28.52 9.09 -0.68
CA GLN A 99 -29.91 8.63 -0.66
C GLN A 99 -30.66 9.00 -1.95
N LYS A 100 -30.48 10.23 -2.44
CA LYS A 100 -31.07 10.68 -3.73
C LYS A 100 -30.51 9.90 -4.92
N ALA A 101 -29.21 9.60 -4.93
CA ALA A 101 -28.57 8.77 -5.95
C ALA A 101 -29.13 7.34 -5.96
N LYS A 102 -29.31 6.74 -4.77
CA LYS A 102 -29.92 5.43 -4.59
C LYS A 102 -31.39 5.39 -5.05
N ALA A 103 -32.14 6.46 -4.80
CA ALA A 103 -33.52 6.60 -5.25
C ALA A 103 -33.67 7.05 -6.72
N GLY A 104 -32.57 7.31 -7.43
CA GLY A 104 -32.60 7.81 -8.82
C GLY A 104 -33.11 9.26 -8.98
N GLN A 105 -33.15 10.02 -7.88
CA GLN A 105 -33.65 11.39 -7.80
C GLN A 105 -32.61 12.45 -8.16
N VAL A 106 -31.35 12.05 -8.30
CA VAL A 106 -30.30 12.85 -8.95
C VAL A 106 -29.91 12.17 -10.25
N LYS A 107 -29.44 12.95 -11.23
CA LYS A 107 -28.88 12.44 -12.48
C LYS A 107 -27.52 13.08 -12.70
N VAL A 108 -26.48 12.27 -12.61
CA VAL A 108 -25.09 12.71 -12.79
C VAL A 108 -24.32 11.63 -13.53
N THR A 109 -23.45 12.05 -14.43
CA THR A 109 -22.51 11.16 -15.13
C THR A 109 -21.11 11.47 -14.65
N ILE A 110 -20.34 10.43 -14.31
CA ILE A 110 -18.91 10.54 -14.03
C ILE A 110 -18.07 9.69 -14.99
N ASN A 111 -16.89 10.17 -15.33
CA ASN A 111 -15.93 9.50 -16.19
C ASN A 111 -14.98 8.65 -15.33
N PHE A 112 -14.96 7.33 -15.52
CA PHE A 112 -14.02 6.42 -14.84
C PHE A 112 -13.02 5.86 -15.84
N TRP A 113 -11.73 6.17 -15.65
CA TRP A 113 -10.66 5.76 -16.57
C TRP A 113 -9.70 4.74 -15.96
N THR A 114 -9.24 3.82 -16.79
CA THR A 114 -8.20 2.82 -16.45
C THR A 114 -7.16 2.70 -17.57
N GLY A 115 -6.05 2.02 -17.30
CA GLY A 115 -5.06 1.61 -18.31
C GLY A 115 -4.77 0.12 -18.21
N MET A 116 -5.81 -0.69 -18.38
CA MET A 116 -5.84 -2.11 -18.02
C MET A 116 -5.88 -3.02 -19.25
N SER A 117 -5.59 -4.31 -19.05
CA SER A 117 -5.77 -5.35 -20.06
C SER A 117 -7.25 -5.68 -20.32
N ASP A 118 -7.56 -6.34 -21.44
CA ASP A 118 -8.95 -6.63 -21.85
C ASP A 118 -9.75 -7.44 -20.83
N TRP A 119 -9.10 -8.36 -20.10
CA TRP A 119 -9.80 -9.15 -19.10
C TRP A 119 -10.15 -8.33 -17.86
N GLU A 120 -9.25 -7.43 -17.43
CA GLU A 120 -9.48 -6.51 -16.33
C GLU A 120 -10.62 -5.55 -16.67
N VAL A 121 -10.69 -5.07 -17.91
CA VAL A 121 -11.80 -4.26 -18.42
C VAL A 121 -13.15 -4.94 -18.19
N GLN A 122 -13.26 -6.26 -18.42
CA GLN A 122 -14.51 -6.99 -18.18
C GLN A 122 -14.85 -7.05 -16.69
N VAL A 123 -13.85 -7.24 -15.82
CA VAL A 123 -14.04 -7.22 -14.37
C VAL A 123 -14.51 -5.82 -13.91
N MET A 124 -13.91 -4.75 -14.42
CA MET A 124 -14.32 -3.38 -14.10
C MET A 124 -15.76 -3.10 -14.53
N LYS A 125 -16.17 -3.55 -15.72
CA LYS A 125 -17.57 -3.44 -16.18
C LYS A 125 -18.55 -4.12 -15.22
N GLN A 126 -18.24 -5.33 -14.75
CA GLN A 126 -19.08 -6.00 -13.74
C GLN A 126 -19.20 -5.21 -12.44
N VAL A 127 -18.10 -4.59 -11.98
CA VAL A 127 -18.12 -3.74 -10.78
C VAL A 127 -18.96 -2.48 -11.00
N ILE A 128 -18.82 -1.84 -12.17
CA ILE A 128 -19.62 -0.68 -12.57
C ILE A 128 -21.11 -1.03 -12.62
N ASP A 129 -21.47 -2.18 -13.21
CA ASP A 129 -22.86 -2.61 -13.31
C ASP A 129 -23.48 -2.82 -11.92
N LYS A 130 -22.72 -3.41 -10.99
CA LYS A 130 -23.14 -3.53 -9.58
C LYS A 130 -23.38 -2.17 -8.92
N PHE A 131 -22.47 -1.22 -9.14
CA PHE A 131 -22.60 0.14 -8.61
C PHE A 131 -23.84 0.85 -9.15
N GLN A 132 -24.01 0.88 -10.48
CA GLN A 132 -25.13 1.58 -11.11
C GLN A 132 -26.48 0.94 -10.78
N LYS A 133 -26.53 -0.37 -10.55
CA LYS A 133 -27.72 -1.06 -10.06
C LYS A 133 -28.10 -0.60 -8.65
N GLU A 134 -27.12 -0.35 -7.79
CA GLU A 134 -27.36 0.18 -6.45
C GLU A 134 -27.67 1.68 -6.45
N TYR A 135 -27.05 2.45 -7.35
CA TYR A 135 -27.18 3.90 -7.44
C TYR A 135 -27.63 4.35 -8.85
N PRO A 136 -28.91 4.12 -9.22
CA PRO A 136 -29.44 4.44 -10.55
C PRO A 136 -29.48 5.94 -10.89
N GLY A 137 -29.16 6.81 -9.93
CA GLY A 137 -28.95 8.24 -10.16
C GLY A 137 -27.57 8.60 -10.72
N ILE A 138 -26.62 7.67 -10.73
CA ILE A 138 -25.25 7.89 -11.19
C ILE A 138 -24.97 6.98 -12.40
N THR A 139 -24.50 7.59 -13.49
CA THR A 139 -24.01 6.87 -14.66
C THR A 139 -22.48 6.94 -14.70
N ILE A 140 -21.82 5.80 -14.93
CA ILE A 140 -20.37 5.70 -15.09
C ILE A 140 -20.06 5.57 -16.58
N LYS A 141 -19.38 6.57 -17.14
CA LYS A 141 -18.77 6.47 -18.48
C LYS A 141 -17.36 5.90 -18.33
N TYR A 142 -17.25 4.60 -18.57
CA TYR A 142 -15.98 3.89 -18.47
C TYR A 142 -15.13 4.01 -19.74
N THR A 143 -13.83 4.33 -19.60
CA THR A 143 -12.89 4.38 -20.72
C THR A 143 -11.57 3.70 -20.34
N ASN A 144 -11.06 2.80 -21.19
CA ASN A 144 -9.72 2.25 -21.05
C ASN A 144 -8.77 3.03 -21.96
N VAL A 145 -7.70 3.60 -21.39
CA VAL A 145 -6.86 4.63 -21.99
C VAL A 145 -5.40 4.23 -21.95
N GLN A 146 -4.72 4.35 -23.10
CA GLN A 146 -3.27 4.24 -23.20
C GLN A 146 -2.60 5.56 -22.79
N ASN A 147 -1.42 5.52 -22.18
CA ASN A 147 -0.75 6.71 -21.61
C ASN A 147 -1.67 7.45 -20.62
N LEU A 148 -2.33 6.67 -19.74
CA LEU A 148 -3.37 7.15 -18.83
C LEU A 148 -2.93 8.39 -18.05
N LYS A 149 -1.72 8.38 -17.49
CA LYS A 149 -1.20 9.47 -16.64
C LYS A 149 -1.15 10.79 -17.40
N GLU A 150 -0.55 10.76 -18.58
CA GLU A 150 -0.35 11.94 -19.43
C GLU A 150 -1.70 12.50 -19.90
N GLN A 151 -2.63 11.64 -20.30
CA GLN A 151 -3.96 12.08 -20.75
C GLN A 151 -4.78 12.69 -19.60
N VAL A 152 -4.72 12.11 -18.40
CA VAL A 152 -5.38 12.69 -17.22
C VAL A 152 -4.79 14.07 -16.88
N LYS A 153 -3.46 14.20 -16.84
CA LYS A 153 -2.79 15.49 -16.57
C LYS A 153 -3.16 16.54 -17.62
N ALA A 154 -3.17 16.17 -18.90
CA ALA A 154 -3.53 17.08 -19.99
C ALA A 154 -4.99 17.55 -19.88
N GLY A 155 -5.93 16.63 -19.62
CA GLY A 155 -7.35 16.96 -19.49
C GLY A 155 -7.67 17.85 -18.28
N VAL A 156 -6.98 17.62 -17.15
CA VAL A 156 -7.10 18.50 -15.98
C VAL A 156 -6.53 19.89 -16.28
N LEU A 157 -5.39 19.98 -16.96
CA LEU A 157 -4.78 21.27 -17.35
C LEU A 157 -5.71 22.10 -18.24
N THR A 158 -6.46 21.46 -19.15
CA THR A 158 -7.42 22.15 -20.03
C THR A 158 -8.78 22.40 -19.36
N GLY A 159 -9.03 21.82 -18.18
CA GLY A 159 -10.33 21.90 -17.50
C GLY A 159 -11.47 21.19 -18.24
N ASP A 160 -11.16 20.20 -19.08
CA ASP A 160 -12.18 19.50 -19.90
C ASP A 160 -12.92 18.47 -19.05
N ILE A 161 -13.91 18.94 -18.28
CA ILE A 161 -14.71 18.09 -17.39
C ILE A 161 -15.50 17.01 -18.15
N GLU A 162 -15.85 17.20 -19.42
CA GLU A 162 -16.67 16.23 -20.15
C GLU A 162 -15.84 15.07 -20.74
N ASN A 163 -14.57 15.34 -21.10
CA ASN A 163 -13.69 14.36 -21.76
C ASN A 163 -12.45 13.97 -20.95
N THR A 164 -12.36 14.36 -19.68
CA THR A 164 -11.30 13.92 -18.75
C THR A 164 -11.84 12.91 -17.75
N ALA A 165 -10.97 12.04 -17.23
CA ALA A 165 -11.31 11.21 -16.07
C ALA A 165 -11.79 12.08 -14.90
N HIS A 166 -12.83 11.64 -14.20
CA HIS A 166 -13.20 12.16 -12.88
C HIS A 166 -12.62 11.29 -11.78
N VAL A 167 -12.70 9.97 -12.02
CA VAL A 167 -12.06 8.94 -11.22
C VAL A 167 -11.12 8.16 -12.14
N PHE A 168 -9.94 7.80 -11.66
CA PHE A 168 -9.05 6.89 -12.36
C PHE A 168 -8.24 6.06 -11.38
N THR A 169 -7.64 4.98 -11.87
CA THR A 169 -6.85 4.09 -11.01
C THR A 169 -5.53 3.66 -11.63
N TRP A 170 -4.52 3.60 -10.76
CA TRP A 170 -3.19 3.06 -11.00
C TRP A 170 -2.54 2.66 -9.66
N ALA A 171 -1.32 2.16 -9.71
CA ALA A 171 -0.49 1.96 -8.53
C ALA A 171 -0.08 3.31 -7.88
N HIS A 172 -0.01 3.32 -6.55
CA HIS A 172 0.14 4.52 -5.72
C HIS A 172 1.40 5.38 -5.96
N ASP A 173 2.41 4.92 -6.70
CA ASP A 173 3.66 5.65 -6.97
C ASP A 173 3.44 6.95 -7.77
N TRP A 174 2.26 7.13 -8.36
CA TRP A 174 1.87 8.39 -9.02
C TRP A 174 1.37 9.47 -8.04
N THR A 175 1.06 9.11 -6.78
CA THR A 175 0.35 10.01 -5.85
C THR A 175 1.09 11.32 -5.63
N GLY A 176 2.41 11.30 -5.42
CA GLY A 176 3.18 12.52 -5.17
C GLY A 176 3.18 13.48 -6.36
N ASP A 177 3.46 12.99 -7.57
CA ASP A 177 3.45 13.82 -8.80
C ASP A 177 2.05 14.38 -9.09
N LEU A 178 1.01 13.56 -8.92
CA LEU A 178 -0.37 14.00 -9.17
C LEU A 178 -0.86 15.02 -8.14
N ALA A 179 -0.49 14.85 -6.86
CA ALA A 179 -0.82 15.77 -5.79
C ALA A 179 -0.07 17.11 -5.96
N ASP A 180 1.25 17.06 -6.18
CA ASP A 180 2.08 18.27 -6.32
C ASP A 180 1.72 19.08 -7.57
N SER A 181 1.25 18.43 -8.65
CA SER A 181 0.76 19.11 -9.85
C SER A 181 -0.69 19.62 -9.74
N GLY A 182 -1.40 19.33 -8.64
CA GLY A 182 -2.81 19.69 -8.48
C GLY A 182 -3.76 18.90 -9.39
N THR A 183 -3.31 17.77 -9.94
CA THR A 183 -4.11 16.91 -10.84
C THR A 183 -5.25 16.23 -10.08
N ILE A 184 -5.00 15.88 -8.81
CA ILE A 184 -5.94 15.18 -7.92
C ILE A 184 -6.28 16.01 -6.69
N ILE A 185 -7.44 15.77 -6.10
CA ILE A 185 -7.91 16.48 -4.90
C ILE A 185 -7.44 15.83 -3.61
N ALA A 186 -7.18 16.64 -2.59
CA ALA A 186 -7.03 16.19 -1.22
C ALA A 186 -8.44 15.95 -0.63
N LEU A 187 -8.78 14.69 -0.35
CA LEU A 187 -10.12 14.26 0.05
C LEU A 187 -10.50 14.75 1.45
N ASP A 188 -9.52 15.04 2.30
CA ASP A 188 -9.71 15.62 3.63
C ASP A 188 -10.23 17.07 3.60
N GLN A 189 -10.23 17.73 2.44
CA GLN A 189 -10.95 19.00 2.23
C GLN A 189 -12.47 18.81 2.15
N TYR A 190 -12.94 17.60 1.83
CA TYR A 190 -14.35 17.29 1.57
C TYR A 190 -14.92 16.26 2.55
N LEU A 191 -14.06 15.49 3.20
CA LEU A 191 -14.40 14.45 4.16
C LEU A 191 -13.84 14.81 5.54
N PRO A 192 -14.67 14.79 6.60
CA PRO A 192 -14.24 15.12 7.94
C PRO A 192 -13.29 14.04 8.50
N VAL A 193 -12.56 14.40 9.56
CA VAL A 193 -11.57 13.50 10.20
C VAL A 193 -12.18 12.19 10.68
N GLU A 194 -13.45 12.20 11.08
CA GLU A 194 -14.22 11.01 11.45
C GLU A 194 -14.35 10.05 10.27
N THR A 195 -14.65 10.54 9.07
CA THR A 195 -14.72 9.72 7.85
C THR A 195 -13.36 9.08 7.57
N LEU A 196 -12.28 9.86 7.62
CA LEU A 196 -10.92 9.37 7.37
C LEU A 196 -10.49 8.34 8.42
N THR A 197 -10.88 8.55 9.68
CA THR A 197 -10.64 7.61 10.78
C THR A 197 -11.37 6.29 10.53
N ASP A 198 -12.64 6.35 10.16
CA ASP A 198 -13.45 5.15 9.89
C ASP A 198 -12.90 4.40 8.67
N LEU A 199 -12.49 5.11 7.62
CA LEU A 199 -11.82 4.54 6.44
C LEU A 199 -10.50 3.85 6.81
N LYS A 200 -9.64 4.51 7.58
CA LYS A 200 -8.35 3.96 8.01
C LYS A 200 -8.49 2.61 8.72
N GLN A 201 -9.57 2.42 9.48
CA GLN A 201 -9.85 1.17 10.19
C GLN A 201 -10.31 0.03 9.26
N GLN A 202 -10.71 0.31 8.02
CA GLN A 202 -11.16 -0.72 7.08
C GLN A 202 -10.01 -1.42 6.35
N TYR A 203 -8.85 -0.77 6.21
CA TYR A 203 -7.76 -1.21 5.34
C TYR A 203 -6.53 -1.67 6.12
N MET A 204 -5.68 -2.46 5.45
CA MET A 204 -4.30 -2.63 5.88
C MET A 204 -3.62 -1.27 6.05
N ALA A 205 -2.81 -1.11 7.10
CA ALA A 205 -2.13 0.16 7.39
C ALA A 205 -1.24 0.65 6.23
N SER A 206 -0.50 -0.28 5.58
CA SER A 206 0.32 0.03 4.41
C SER A 206 -0.51 0.49 3.22
N ALA A 207 -1.68 -0.14 2.99
CA ALA A 207 -2.59 0.23 1.93
C ALA A 207 -3.22 1.60 2.17
N TYR A 208 -3.69 1.91 3.38
CA TYR A 208 -4.20 3.24 3.69
C TYR A 208 -3.11 4.32 3.54
N SER A 209 -1.92 4.06 4.08
CA SER A 209 -0.77 4.98 3.98
C SER A 209 -0.30 5.21 2.54
N SER A 210 -0.58 4.29 1.62
CA SER A 210 -0.27 4.47 0.20
C SER A 210 -1.08 5.62 -0.44
N GLY A 211 -2.29 5.88 0.06
CA GLY A 211 -3.14 7.00 -0.37
C GLY A 211 -2.87 8.30 0.37
N VAL A 212 -1.89 8.33 1.29
CA VAL A 212 -1.54 9.53 2.05
C VAL A 212 -0.24 10.13 1.52
N TYR A 213 -0.25 11.43 1.24
CA TYR A 213 0.92 12.19 0.80
C TYR A 213 0.93 13.57 1.44
N LYS A 214 2.07 14.01 1.98
CA LYS A 214 2.21 15.27 2.74
C LYS A 214 1.07 15.49 3.76
N LEU A 215 0.74 14.43 4.52
CA LEU A 215 -0.32 14.38 5.55
C LEU A 215 -1.78 14.46 5.04
N HIS A 216 -2.01 14.57 3.73
CA HIS A 216 -3.35 14.59 3.12
C HIS A 216 -3.71 13.24 2.50
N PHE A 217 -5.00 12.89 2.53
CA PHE A 217 -5.51 11.66 1.92
C PHE A 217 -5.99 11.94 0.49
N TYR A 218 -5.40 11.27 -0.50
CA TYR A 218 -5.61 11.56 -1.92
C TYR A 218 -6.32 10.45 -2.69
N GLY A 219 -6.31 9.20 -2.21
CA GLY A 219 -6.87 8.09 -2.97
C GLY A 219 -7.28 6.89 -2.14
N PHE A 220 -8.34 6.21 -2.59
CA PHE A 220 -8.91 5.04 -1.93
C PHE A 220 -8.22 3.76 -2.38
N PRO A 221 -7.60 2.97 -1.47
CA PRO A 221 -6.92 1.74 -1.84
C PRO A 221 -7.90 0.58 -2.05
N TRP A 222 -7.71 -0.20 -3.13
CA TRP A 222 -8.63 -1.29 -3.46
C TRP A 222 -7.96 -2.65 -3.71
N ALA A 223 -6.72 -2.67 -4.17
CA ALA A 223 -5.95 -3.90 -4.32
C ALA A 223 -4.46 -3.67 -4.06
N ALA A 224 -3.77 -4.75 -3.69
CA ALA A 224 -2.32 -4.79 -3.65
C ALA A 224 -1.78 -5.68 -4.77
N GLU A 225 -0.51 -5.50 -5.09
CA GLU A 225 0.22 -6.36 -6.00
C GLU A 225 1.70 -6.39 -5.60
N ALA A 226 2.32 -7.55 -5.75
CA ALA A 226 3.75 -7.74 -5.66
C ALA A 226 4.10 -8.93 -6.56
N ILE A 227 5.31 -8.94 -7.12
CA ILE A 227 5.78 -10.10 -7.88
C ILE A 227 6.08 -11.27 -6.95
N ALA A 228 5.95 -12.47 -7.47
CA ALA A 228 6.19 -13.72 -6.77
C ALA A 228 6.77 -14.74 -7.75
N LEU A 229 7.23 -15.88 -7.23
CA LEU A 229 7.67 -17.01 -8.04
C LEU A 229 6.44 -17.84 -8.44
N VAL A 230 6.01 -17.71 -9.70
CA VAL A 230 4.86 -18.46 -10.26
C VAL A 230 5.39 -19.69 -11.00
N CYS A 231 4.97 -20.87 -10.58
CA CYS A 231 5.48 -22.14 -11.12
C CYS A 231 4.36 -23.04 -11.64
N ASN A 232 4.72 -23.89 -12.60
CA ASN A 232 3.94 -25.09 -12.87
C ASN A 232 4.18 -26.12 -11.76
N LYS A 233 3.14 -26.48 -11.01
CA LYS A 233 3.21 -27.44 -9.89
C LYS A 233 3.65 -28.83 -10.34
N ASP A 234 3.40 -29.20 -11.60
CA ASP A 234 3.83 -30.48 -12.16
C ASP A 234 5.37 -30.56 -12.24
N PHE A 235 6.05 -29.42 -12.32
CA PHE A 235 7.51 -29.31 -12.40
C PHE A 235 8.15 -28.91 -11.08
N VAL A 236 7.46 -28.09 -10.27
CA VAL A 236 7.91 -27.61 -8.96
C VAL A 236 6.79 -27.82 -7.95
N PRO A 237 6.63 -29.04 -7.40
CA PRO A 237 5.49 -29.36 -6.53
C PRO A 237 5.62 -28.78 -5.12
N THR A 238 6.83 -28.40 -4.70
CA THR A 238 7.13 -27.87 -3.38
C THR A 238 7.89 -26.56 -3.51
N ALA A 239 7.52 -25.58 -2.69
CA ALA A 239 8.16 -24.27 -2.66
C ALA A 239 9.65 -24.40 -2.32
N PRO A 240 10.57 -23.89 -3.15
CA PRO A 240 11.98 -23.80 -2.78
C PRO A 240 12.14 -22.86 -1.58
N GLN A 241 12.80 -23.34 -0.51
CA GLN A 241 12.97 -22.57 0.73
C GLN A 241 14.15 -21.59 0.65
N THR A 242 15.20 -22.00 -0.07
CA THR A 242 16.41 -21.20 -0.28
C THR A 242 16.68 -20.99 -1.77
N TRP A 243 17.44 -19.96 -2.06
CA TRP A 243 17.92 -19.69 -3.41
C TRP A 243 18.78 -20.84 -3.94
N SER A 244 19.59 -21.48 -3.09
CA SER A 244 20.40 -22.65 -3.46
C SER A 244 19.52 -23.83 -3.91
N ASP A 245 18.39 -24.06 -3.25
CA ASP A 245 17.44 -25.10 -3.68
C ASP A 245 16.82 -24.77 -5.02
N TYR A 246 16.46 -23.50 -5.23
CA TYR A 246 15.89 -23.07 -6.48
C TYR A 246 16.91 -23.07 -7.63
N GLU A 247 18.16 -22.72 -7.35
CA GLU A 247 19.26 -22.74 -8.32
C GLU A 247 19.53 -24.15 -8.86
N LYS A 248 19.36 -25.20 -8.04
CA LYS A 248 19.42 -26.60 -8.51
C LYS A 248 18.30 -26.90 -9.51
N ILE A 249 17.08 -26.40 -9.27
CA ILE A 249 15.95 -26.55 -10.19
C ILE A 249 16.26 -25.82 -11.51
N MET A 250 16.74 -24.57 -11.43
CA MET A 250 17.10 -23.79 -12.61
C MET A 250 18.18 -24.48 -13.44
N GLN A 251 19.22 -25.02 -12.78
CA GLN A 251 20.30 -25.74 -13.44
C GLN A 251 19.82 -27.01 -14.16
N GLN A 252 18.89 -27.76 -13.57
CA GLN A 252 18.33 -28.97 -14.19
C GLN A 252 17.54 -28.67 -15.47
N TRP A 253 16.87 -27.51 -15.51
CA TRP A 253 16.02 -27.11 -16.63
C TRP A 253 16.77 -26.36 -17.74
N TYR A 254 17.87 -25.71 -17.40
CA TYR A 254 18.61 -24.88 -18.35
C TYR A 254 19.30 -25.71 -19.42
N ASN A 255 18.75 -25.67 -20.63
CA ASN A 255 19.33 -26.25 -21.83
C ASN A 255 18.93 -25.43 -23.07
N PRO A 256 19.65 -24.33 -23.36
CA PRO A 256 19.34 -23.46 -24.49
C PRO A 256 19.33 -24.17 -25.85
N SER A 257 20.13 -25.23 -26.03
CA SER A 257 20.13 -26.03 -27.27
C SER A 257 18.81 -26.77 -27.52
N LYS A 258 18.05 -27.03 -26.44
CA LYS A 258 16.70 -27.59 -26.48
C LYS A 258 15.63 -26.54 -26.22
N ASN A 259 16.00 -25.26 -26.25
CA ASN A 259 15.11 -24.14 -26.04
C ASN A 259 14.45 -24.11 -24.64
N THR A 260 15.10 -24.66 -23.62
CA THR A 260 14.62 -24.65 -22.23
C THR A 260 15.52 -23.81 -21.31
N TYR A 261 14.90 -23.18 -20.31
CA TYR A 261 15.52 -22.23 -19.38
C TYR A 261 15.17 -22.59 -17.94
N GLY A 262 15.99 -22.14 -16.98
CA GLY A 262 15.72 -22.38 -15.57
C GLY A 262 14.64 -21.48 -14.99
N ILE A 263 14.50 -20.27 -15.55
CA ILE A 263 13.55 -19.26 -15.11
C ILE A 263 13.19 -18.30 -16.25
N ALA A 264 11.94 -17.85 -16.29
CA ALA A 264 11.54 -16.66 -17.05
C ALA A 264 11.47 -15.45 -16.12
N TYR A 265 12.04 -14.33 -16.54
CA TYR A 265 12.16 -13.15 -15.69
C TYR A 265 12.25 -11.87 -16.54
N GLN A 266 11.35 -10.93 -16.30
CA GLN A 266 11.39 -9.61 -16.92
C GLN A 266 12.49 -8.73 -16.30
N ILE A 267 13.36 -8.12 -17.11
CA ILE A 267 14.39 -7.21 -16.61
C ILE A 267 13.89 -5.77 -16.72
N ASP A 268 13.53 -5.20 -15.58
CA ASP A 268 13.29 -3.77 -15.38
C ASP A 268 13.55 -3.42 -13.90
N PRO A 269 13.56 -2.13 -13.52
CA PRO A 269 13.83 -1.74 -12.14
C PRO A 269 12.85 -2.38 -11.13
N TYR A 270 11.57 -2.49 -11.48
CA TYR A 270 10.55 -3.03 -10.58
C TYR A 270 10.76 -4.53 -10.32
N HIS A 271 11.02 -5.30 -11.39
CA HIS A 271 11.16 -6.74 -11.32
C HIS A 271 12.48 -7.18 -10.70
N VAL A 272 13.58 -6.44 -10.88
CA VAL A 272 14.90 -6.78 -10.30
C VAL A 272 15.02 -6.34 -8.82
N TYR A 273 14.12 -5.48 -8.34
CA TYR A 273 14.16 -4.94 -6.98
C TYR A 273 14.26 -5.95 -5.81
N PRO A 274 13.68 -7.18 -5.86
CA PRO A 274 13.82 -8.13 -4.76
C PRO A 274 15.29 -8.45 -4.42
N PHE A 275 16.16 -8.45 -5.43
CA PHE A 275 17.60 -8.70 -5.23
C PHE A 275 18.30 -7.47 -4.67
N VAL A 276 17.86 -6.26 -5.01
CA VAL A 276 18.37 -5.02 -4.41
C VAL A 276 18.07 -4.99 -2.91
N THR A 277 16.82 -5.27 -2.52
CA THR A 277 16.40 -5.24 -1.12
C THR A 277 16.98 -6.39 -0.30
N ALA A 278 17.19 -7.56 -0.89
CA ALA A 278 17.84 -8.69 -0.20
C ALA A 278 19.21 -8.30 0.36
N PHE A 279 19.94 -7.42 -0.33
CA PHE A 279 21.28 -6.95 0.09
C PHE A 279 21.24 -5.58 0.79
N GLY A 280 20.07 -5.11 1.22
CA GLY A 280 19.91 -3.85 1.95
C GLY A 280 20.01 -2.60 1.07
N GLY A 281 19.96 -2.76 -0.26
CA GLY A 281 19.87 -1.66 -1.21
C GLY A 281 18.46 -1.10 -1.31
N PHE A 282 18.35 0.06 -1.95
CA PHE A 282 17.09 0.73 -2.27
C PHE A 282 17.33 1.67 -3.46
N TYR A 283 16.28 2.04 -4.18
CA TYR A 283 16.41 3.03 -5.27
C TYR A 283 16.15 4.45 -4.79
N TYR A 284 15.13 4.64 -3.96
CA TYR A 284 14.79 5.93 -3.37
C TYR A 284 14.13 5.73 -2.01
N ASP A 285 14.53 6.56 -1.05
CA ASP A 285 14.03 6.59 0.32
C ASP A 285 13.20 7.87 0.47
N ASP A 286 11.87 7.72 0.59
CA ASP A 286 10.91 8.82 0.74
C ASP A 286 11.19 9.65 2.01
N ASP A 287 11.51 8.99 3.12
CA ASP A 287 11.66 9.63 4.43
C ASP A 287 12.92 10.49 4.48
N LYS A 288 14.00 10.01 3.87
CA LYS A 288 15.27 10.75 3.79
C LYS A 288 15.34 11.67 2.57
N ASN A 289 14.42 11.56 1.63
CA ASN A 289 14.47 12.24 0.33
C ASN A 289 15.82 11.99 -0.39
N THR A 290 16.23 10.72 -0.49
CA THR A 290 17.53 10.35 -1.07
C THR A 290 17.43 9.22 -2.08
N ALA A 291 18.16 9.34 -3.19
CA ALA A 291 18.38 8.23 -4.12
C ALA A 291 19.48 7.31 -3.59
N GLY A 292 19.31 6.00 -3.76
CA GLY A 292 20.22 4.95 -3.27
C GLY A 292 20.71 3.99 -4.36
N VAL A 293 20.61 4.38 -5.64
CA VAL A 293 20.83 3.45 -6.76
C VAL A 293 22.26 2.93 -6.81
N ASN A 294 23.24 3.66 -6.28
CA ASN A 294 24.64 3.23 -6.21
C ASN A 294 25.11 2.80 -4.80
N THR A 295 24.19 2.50 -3.89
CA THR A 295 24.57 1.98 -2.56
C THR A 295 25.24 0.61 -2.67
N THR A 296 26.04 0.23 -1.67
CA THR A 296 26.68 -1.09 -1.60
C THR A 296 25.65 -2.22 -1.73
N GLY A 297 24.49 -2.10 -1.07
CA GLY A 297 23.43 -3.10 -1.16
C GLY A 297 22.84 -3.23 -2.56
N THR A 298 22.60 -2.11 -3.26
CA THR A 298 22.12 -2.14 -4.65
C THR A 298 23.15 -2.77 -5.58
N LEU A 299 24.43 -2.42 -5.42
CA LEU A 299 25.53 -3.02 -6.18
C LEU A 299 25.61 -4.54 -5.98
N GLU A 300 25.65 -5.01 -4.74
CA GLU A 300 25.75 -6.44 -4.43
C GLU A 300 24.52 -7.24 -4.86
N GLY A 301 23.31 -6.66 -4.71
CA GLY A 301 22.08 -7.27 -5.19
C GLY A 301 22.05 -7.46 -6.70
N LEU A 302 22.47 -6.44 -7.46
CA LEU A 302 22.55 -6.53 -8.92
C LEU A 302 23.68 -7.46 -9.39
N LYS A 303 24.82 -7.51 -8.70
CA LYS A 303 25.86 -8.53 -8.96
C LYS A 303 25.31 -9.94 -8.76
N PHE A 304 24.57 -10.16 -7.68
CA PHE A 304 23.93 -11.44 -7.44
C PHE A 304 22.96 -11.80 -8.57
N TYR A 305 22.13 -10.87 -9.01
CA TYR A 305 21.20 -11.06 -10.13
C TYR A 305 21.93 -11.49 -11.42
N ILE A 306 22.98 -10.75 -11.79
CA ILE A 306 23.77 -11.02 -13.00
C ILE A 306 24.41 -12.42 -12.94
N THR A 307 25.00 -12.78 -11.81
CA THR A 307 25.77 -14.03 -11.67
C THR A 307 24.90 -15.26 -11.45
N HIS A 308 23.80 -15.14 -10.71
CA HIS A 308 23.01 -16.28 -10.23
C HIS A 308 21.65 -16.44 -10.89
N VAL A 309 21.12 -15.40 -11.55
CA VAL A 309 19.80 -15.44 -12.19
C VAL A 309 19.93 -15.43 -13.70
N MET A 310 20.59 -14.41 -14.27
CA MET A 310 20.64 -14.20 -15.72
C MET A 310 21.22 -15.40 -16.48
N LYS A 311 22.15 -16.14 -15.87
CA LYS A 311 22.75 -17.35 -16.45
C LYS A 311 21.78 -18.47 -16.77
N TYR A 312 20.57 -18.45 -16.21
CA TYR A 312 19.54 -19.46 -16.46
C TYR A 312 18.35 -18.92 -17.27
N MET A 313 18.42 -17.69 -17.75
CA MET A 313 17.35 -17.00 -18.48
C MET A 313 17.55 -17.06 -19.99
N TYR A 314 16.47 -16.80 -20.73
CA TYR A 314 16.59 -16.32 -22.10
C TYR A 314 16.87 -14.81 -22.08
N THR A 315 18.11 -14.41 -22.37
CA THR A 315 18.56 -13.01 -22.26
C THR A 315 18.54 -12.24 -23.58
N SER A 316 18.21 -12.87 -24.70
CA SER A 316 18.10 -12.17 -25.99
C SER A 316 16.88 -11.25 -26.07
N ASP A 317 15.83 -11.55 -25.28
CA ASP A 317 14.69 -10.66 -25.09
C ASP A 317 14.09 -10.91 -23.70
N THR A 318 14.24 -9.93 -22.82
CA THR A 318 13.79 -9.95 -21.43
C THR A 318 12.52 -9.14 -21.21
N GLY A 319 11.81 -8.80 -22.28
CA GLY A 319 10.50 -8.15 -22.22
C GLY A 319 9.42 -9.07 -21.67
N MET A 320 8.38 -8.47 -21.10
CA MET A 320 7.26 -9.16 -20.45
C MET A 320 6.65 -10.26 -21.34
N GLU A 321 6.30 -9.92 -22.58
CA GLU A 321 5.59 -10.82 -23.51
C GLU A 321 6.41 -12.07 -23.82
N THR A 322 7.70 -11.90 -24.12
CA THR A 322 8.59 -13.02 -24.45
C THR A 322 8.84 -13.92 -23.25
N GLN A 323 9.07 -13.34 -22.07
CA GLN A 323 9.29 -14.11 -20.84
C GLN A 323 8.02 -14.87 -20.42
N LEU A 324 6.85 -14.25 -20.55
CA LEU A 324 5.57 -14.93 -20.32
C LEU A 324 5.37 -16.09 -21.30
N LYS A 325 5.65 -15.87 -22.59
CA LYS A 325 5.55 -16.91 -23.62
C LYS A 325 6.42 -18.13 -23.32
N ILE A 326 7.65 -17.94 -22.82
CA ILE A 326 8.54 -19.04 -22.43
C ILE A 326 7.90 -19.92 -21.34
N LEU A 327 7.20 -19.31 -20.36
CA LEU A 327 6.45 -20.07 -19.35
C LEU A 327 5.26 -20.80 -19.98
N LEU A 328 4.44 -20.11 -20.78
CA LEU A 328 3.23 -20.68 -21.37
C LEU A 328 3.54 -21.86 -22.31
N GLU A 329 4.67 -21.80 -23.03
CA GLU A 329 5.21 -22.88 -23.86
C GLU A 329 5.87 -24.00 -23.05
N LYS A 330 5.85 -23.92 -21.71
CA LYS A 330 6.44 -24.90 -20.78
C LYS A 330 7.95 -25.09 -20.98
N ARG A 331 8.64 -24.05 -21.47
CA ARG A 331 10.10 -24.02 -21.68
C ARG A 331 10.89 -23.63 -20.43
N THR A 332 10.20 -23.26 -19.35
CA THR A 332 10.76 -22.99 -18.02
C THR A 332 9.81 -23.54 -16.95
N PRO A 333 10.30 -23.97 -15.78
CA PRO A 333 9.43 -24.44 -14.70
C PRO A 333 8.67 -23.30 -14.00
N CYS A 334 9.26 -22.11 -13.97
CA CYS A 334 8.72 -20.96 -13.26
C CYS A 334 9.02 -19.63 -13.96
N MET A 335 8.25 -18.61 -13.59
CA MET A 335 8.45 -17.21 -13.93
C MET A 335 8.32 -16.36 -12.66
N VAL A 336 9.13 -15.30 -12.54
CA VAL A 336 8.83 -14.24 -11.57
C VAL A 336 7.93 -13.20 -12.22
N THR A 337 6.71 -13.09 -11.70
CA THR A 337 5.69 -12.20 -12.24
C THR A 337 4.64 -11.86 -11.18
N GLY A 338 3.67 -11.00 -11.51
CA GLY A 338 2.63 -10.55 -10.61
C GLY A 338 1.24 -11.12 -10.93
N PRO A 339 0.22 -10.74 -10.14
CA PRO A 339 -1.16 -11.19 -10.32
C PRO A 339 -1.74 -10.87 -11.70
N TRP A 340 -1.25 -9.82 -12.37
CA TRP A 340 -1.72 -9.39 -13.70
C TRP A 340 -1.60 -10.47 -14.78
N ASN A 341 -0.67 -11.43 -14.62
CA ASN A 341 -0.49 -12.55 -15.57
C ASN A 341 -1.19 -13.84 -15.15
N ILE A 342 -1.75 -13.92 -13.93
CA ILE A 342 -2.18 -15.21 -13.36
C ILE A 342 -3.33 -15.85 -14.14
N LYS A 343 -4.24 -15.01 -14.67
CA LYS A 343 -5.38 -15.48 -15.47
C LYS A 343 -4.89 -16.20 -16.73
N THR A 344 -4.07 -15.51 -17.53
CA THR A 344 -3.46 -16.04 -18.76
C THR A 344 -2.64 -17.31 -18.47
N ILE A 345 -1.86 -17.31 -17.39
CA ILE A 345 -1.07 -18.48 -17.00
C ILE A 345 -1.98 -19.68 -16.69
N LYS A 346 -3.06 -19.50 -15.92
CA LYS A 346 -3.97 -20.59 -15.54
C LYS A 346 -4.76 -21.18 -16.72
N GLU A 347 -4.98 -20.41 -17.78
CA GLU A 347 -5.60 -20.91 -19.02
C GLU A 347 -4.72 -21.96 -19.71
N THR A 348 -3.39 -21.85 -19.59
CA THR A 348 -2.43 -22.79 -20.22
C THR A 348 -1.83 -23.80 -19.22
N ILE A 349 -1.72 -23.41 -17.95
CA ILE A 349 -1.10 -24.18 -16.86
C ILE A 349 -2.10 -24.22 -15.69
N PRO A 350 -3.11 -25.11 -15.72
CA PRO A 350 -4.14 -25.16 -14.68
C PRO A 350 -3.57 -25.42 -13.28
N ASN A 351 -2.50 -26.22 -13.20
CA ASN A 351 -1.77 -26.56 -11.97
C ASN A 351 -0.76 -25.47 -11.57
N THR A 352 -1.15 -24.20 -11.62
CA THR A 352 -0.28 -23.08 -11.23
C THR A 352 -0.23 -22.92 -9.71
N VAL A 353 0.98 -22.74 -9.19
CA VAL A 353 1.27 -22.39 -7.79
C VAL A 353 2.08 -21.10 -7.72
N VAL A 354 1.87 -20.35 -6.64
CA VAL A 354 2.56 -19.08 -6.39
C VAL A 354 3.33 -19.21 -5.09
N TYR A 355 4.63 -18.99 -5.15
CA TYR A 355 5.54 -19.07 -4.02
C TYR A 355 6.21 -17.71 -3.77
N PRO A 356 6.58 -17.40 -2.51
CA PRO A 356 7.50 -16.30 -2.25
C PRO A 356 8.82 -16.48 -3.02
N ILE A 357 9.50 -15.37 -3.31
CA ILE A 357 10.86 -15.44 -3.86
C ILE A 357 11.78 -16.03 -2.76
N PRO A 358 12.54 -17.11 -3.04
CA PRO A 358 13.31 -17.81 -2.01
C PRO A 358 14.38 -16.95 -1.34
N SER A 359 14.67 -17.24 -0.08
CA SER A 359 15.71 -16.54 0.68
C SER A 359 17.13 -16.76 0.13
N ILE A 360 17.97 -15.74 0.15
CA ILE A 360 19.36 -15.76 -0.34
C ILE A 360 20.30 -15.73 0.86
N ASP A 361 20.86 -16.88 1.26
CA ASP A 361 21.78 -16.99 2.41
C ASP A 361 21.26 -16.30 3.68
N GLY A 362 20.00 -16.58 4.04
CA GLY A 362 19.31 -15.97 5.19
C GLY A 362 18.82 -14.53 4.96
N LYS A 363 19.09 -13.93 3.80
CA LYS A 363 18.54 -12.63 3.39
C LYS A 363 17.21 -12.83 2.70
N THR A 364 16.24 -11.97 2.99
CA THR A 364 14.89 -12.07 2.42
C THR A 364 14.74 -11.10 1.24
N PRO A 365 14.55 -11.58 0.00
CA PRO A 365 14.17 -10.72 -1.11
C PRO A 365 12.80 -10.09 -0.85
N ARG A 366 12.73 -8.77 -0.94
CA ARG A 366 11.50 -8.01 -0.71
C ARG A 366 11.12 -7.30 -2.01
N PRO A 367 10.15 -7.82 -2.78
CA PRO A 367 9.72 -7.15 -4.00
C PRO A 367 9.12 -5.79 -3.69
N PHE A 368 9.02 -4.92 -4.70
CA PHE A 368 8.12 -3.80 -4.57
C PHE A 368 6.68 -4.31 -4.43
N SER A 369 5.87 -3.58 -3.68
CA SER A 369 4.41 -3.67 -3.79
C SER A 369 3.82 -2.41 -4.37
N GLY A 370 2.88 -2.59 -5.30
CA GLY A 370 1.94 -1.56 -5.69
C GLY A 370 0.68 -1.68 -4.85
N ILE A 371 0.12 -0.56 -4.42
CA ILE A 371 -1.26 -0.47 -3.95
C ILE A 371 -2.02 0.27 -5.03
N LYS A 372 -3.04 -0.35 -5.61
CA LYS A 372 -3.92 0.31 -6.57
C LYS A 372 -4.85 1.25 -5.82
N LEU A 373 -4.85 2.51 -6.24
CA LEU A 373 -5.68 3.58 -5.68
C LEU A 373 -6.73 4.03 -6.69
N LEU A 374 -7.89 4.44 -6.22
CA LEU A 374 -8.82 5.29 -6.95
C LEU A 374 -8.57 6.75 -6.52
N TRP A 375 -8.14 7.58 -7.45
CA TRP A 375 -8.01 9.03 -7.24
C TRP A 375 -9.16 9.77 -7.90
N ILE A 376 -9.44 10.96 -7.38
CA ILE A 376 -10.42 11.90 -7.92
C ILE A 376 -9.66 13.11 -8.44
N THR A 377 -9.89 13.46 -9.70
CA THR A 377 -9.22 14.61 -10.35
C THR A 377 -9.79 15.95 -9.86
N SER A 378 -8.99 17.00 -9.87
CA SER A 378 -9.43 18.36 -9.49
C SER A 378 -10.48 18.97 -10.43
N VAL A 379 -10.68 18.43 -11.64
CA VAL A 379 -11.67 18.93 -12.61
C VAL A 379 -13.11 18.88 -12.09
N VAL A 380 -13.42 17.98 -11.14
CA VAL A 380 -14.77 17.89 -10.54
C VAL A 380 -14.92 18.71 -9.25
N ALA A 381 -13.87 19.36 -8.75
CA ALA A 381 -13.88 20.05 -7.46
C ALA A 381 -14.97 21.13 -7.32
N ASN A 382 -15.33 21.77 -8.44
CA ASN A 382 -16.34 22.84 -8.50
C ASN A 382 -17.74 22.35 -8.93
N ASP A 383 -17.91 21.05 -9.23
CA ASP A 383 -19.20 20.43 -9.51
C ASP A 383 -19.56 19.49 -8.36
N LYS A 384 -20.40 19.97 -7.44
CA LYS A 384 -20.77 19.25 -6.21
C LYS A 384 -21.35 17.85 -6.49
N ASN A 385 -22.15 17.70 -7.55
CA ASN A 385 -22.77 16.41 -7.86
C ASN A 385 -21.76 15.43 -8.43
N ARG A 386 -20.87 15.87 -9.34
CA ARG A 386 -19.80 15.01 -9.88
C ARG A 386 -18.75 14.67 -8.83
N LEU A 387 -18.40 15.61 -7.95
CA LEU A 387 -17.53 15.37 -6.82
C LEU A 387 -18.12 14.30 -5.88
N TYR A 388 -19.37 14.46 -5.45
CA TYR A 388 -20.01 13.51 -4.55
C TYR A 388 -20.24 12.15 -5.21
N ALA A 389 -20.60 12.11 -6.49
CA ALA A 389 -20.67 10.85 -7.25
C ALA A 389 -19.31 10.14 -7.30
N SER A 390 -18.22 10.90 -7.52
CA SER A 390 -16.86 10.36 -7.59
C SER A 390 -16.37 9.83 -6.24
N ILE A 391 -16.67 10.54 -5.14
CA ILE A 391 -16.38 10.10 -3.77
C ILE A 391 -17.19 8.85 -3.43
N LEU A 392 -18.50 8.84 -3.72
CA LEU A 392 -19.36 7.69 -3.46
C LEU A 392 -18.91 6.47 -4.26
N PHE A 393 -18.63 6.61 -5.56
CA PHE A 393 -18.16 5.51 -6.39
C PHE A 393 -16.84 4.94 -5.86
N SER A 394 -15.87 5.81 -5.54
CA SER A 394 -14.57 5.38 -5.03
C SER A 394 -14.70 4.67 -3.68
N MET A 395 -15.42 5.27 -2.73
CA MET A 395 -15.66 4.69 -1.41
C MET A 395 -16.45 3.39 -1.47
N TRP A 396 -17.46 3.30 -2.34
CA TRP A 396 -18.24 2.08 -2.54
C TRP A 396 -17.40 0.97 -3.17
N PHE A 397 -16.61 1.28 -4.19
CA PHE A 397 -15.75 0.33 -4.88
C PHE A 397 -14.78 -0.34 -3.90
N THR A 398 -14.20 0.45 -2.99
CA THR A 398 -13.15 -0.02 -2.07
C THR A 398 -13.67 -0.62 -0.77
N LEU A 399 -14.97 -0.49 -0.46
CA LEU A 399 -15.57 -0.99 0.79
C LEU A 399 -16.64 -2.07 0.59
N ASN A 400 -17.29 -2.14 -0.58
CA ASN A 400 -18.37 -3.09 -0.80
C ASN A 400 -17.83 -4.54 -0.88
N ASP A 401 -18.23 -5.36 0.08
CA ASP A 401 -17.69 -6.71 0.23
C ASP A 401 -17.93 -7.62 -0.97
N ASP A 402 -19.09 -7.53 -1.62
CA ASP A 402 -19.42 -8.40 -2.75
C ASP A 402 -18.70 -7.98 -4.03
N THR A 403 -18.47 -6.67 -4.20
CA THR A 403 -17.56 -6.14 -5.22
C THR A 403 -16.14 -6.62 -4.99
N LEU A 404 -15.62 -6.49 -3.77
CA LEU A 404 -14.25 -6.90 -3.47
C LEU A 404 -14.06 -8.43 -3.58
N LYS A 405 -15.06 -9.24 -3.22
CA LYS A 405 -15.03 -10.70 -3.48
C LYS A 405 -14.95 -11.02 -4.97
N THR A 406 -15.63 -10.24 -5.82
CA THR A 406 -15.54 -10.39 -7.29
C THR A 406 -14.13 -10.10 -7.79
N LEU A 407 -13.46 -9.10 -7.21
CA LEU A 407 -12.07 -8.80 -7.51
C LEU A 407 -11.13 -9.93 -7.04
N VAL A 408 -11.39 -10.52 -5.87
CA VAL A 408 -10.65 -11.70 -5.37
C VAL A 408 -10.84 -12.91 -6.30
N ASP A 409 -12.07 -13.18 -6.76
CA ASP A 409 -12.36 -14.23 -7.75
C ASP A 409 -11.60 -13.98 -9.07
N ALA A 410 -11.39 -12.71 -9.45
CA ALA A 410 -10.59 -12.31 -10.60
C ALA A 410 -9.06 -12.34 -10.36
N GLY A 411 -8.61 -12.63 -9.14
CA GLY A 411 -7.19 -12.75 -8.79
C GLY A 411 -6.55 -11.51 -8.18
N TYR A 412 -7.31 -10.44 -7.90
CA TYR A 412 -6.79 -9.28 -7.18
C TYR A 412 -6.60 -9.58 -5.69
N ILE A 413 -5.52 -9.02 -5.13
CA ILE A 413 -5.19 -9.17 -3.72
C ILE A 413 -5.93 -8.06 -2.94
N PRO A 414 -6.84 -8.41 -2.02
CA PRO A 414 -7.64 -7.43 -1.32
C PRO A 414 -6.81 -6.68 -0.28
N VAL A 415 -7.12 -5.41 -0.05
CA VAL A 415 -6.51 -4.59 1.01
C VAL A 415 -7.46 -4.22 2.14
N LYS A 416 -8.75 -4.52 1.98
CA LYS A 416 -9.77 -4.42 3.04
C LYS A 416 -9.63 -5.59 4.00
N LEU A 417 -9.58 -5.28 5.31
CA LEU A 417 -9.31 -6.28 6.36
C LEU A 417 -10.34 -7.41 6.39
N SER A 418 -11.64 -7.10 6.26
CA SER A 418 -12.68 -8.14 6.25
C SER A 418 -12.57 -9.08 5.06
N ILE A 419 -12.08 -8.60 3.91
CA ILE A 419 -11.91 -9.40 2.70
C ILE A 419 -10.62 -10.23 2.76
N LEU A 420 -9.58 -9.73 3.43
CA LEU A 420 -8.39 -10.53 3.76
C LEU A 420 -8.74 -11.70 4.69
N GLN A 421 -9.59 -11.46 5.70
CA GLN A 421 -10.09 -12.53 6.57
C GLN A 421 -10.91 -13.56 5.77
N TYR A 422 -11.78 -13.09 4.87
CA TYR A 422 -12.51 -13.97 3.95
C TYR A 422 -11.56 -14.79 3.06
N LEU A 423 -10.54 -14.16 2.49
CA LEU A 423 -9.52 -14.84 1.67
C LEU A 423 -8.81 -15.95 2.46
N GLN A 424 -8.39 -15.67 3.70
CA GLN A 424 -7.74 -16.65 4.57
C GLN A 424 -8.66 -17.81 4.96
N ALA A 425 -9.92 -17.52 5.30
CA ALA A 425 -10.92 -18.54 5.62
C ALA A 425 -11.29 -19.45 4.44
N ASN A 426 -10.99 -19.01 3.21
CA ASN A 426 -11.27 -19.74 1.96
C ASN A 426 -9.98 -20.06 1.20
N ALA A 427 -8.86 -20.29 1.91
CA ALA A 427 -7.53 -20.50 1.32
C ALA A 427 -7.51 -21.56 0.19
N ASP A 428 -8.24 -22.67 0.37
CA ASP A 428 -8.31 -23.75 -0.62
C ASP A 428 -8.95 -23.33 -1.94
N LYS A 429 -9.87 -22.35 -1.92
CA LYS A 429 -10.48 -21.78 -3.12
C LYS A 429 -9.54 -20.81 -3.85
N TYR A 430 -8.65 -20.14 -3.11
CA TYR A 430 -7.82 -19.05 -3.64
C TYR A 430 -6.30 -19.26 -3.43
N PRO A 431 -5.72 -20.42 -3.77
CA PRO A 431 -4.32 -20.71 -3.45
C PRO A 431 -3.35 -19.75 -4.14
N THR A 432 -3.66 -19.33 -5.38
CA THR A 432 -2.82 -18.37 -6.13
C THR A 432 -2.89 -16.96 -5.55
N THR A 433 -4.09 -16.48 -5.20
CA THR A 433 -4.28 -15.16 -4.59
C THR A 433 -3.64 -15.11 -3.21
N LEU A 434 -3.72 -16.19 -2.43
CA LEU A 434 -3.06 -16.29 -1.14
C LEU A 434 -1.52 -16.28 -1.27
N GLY A 435 -0.95 -16.98 -2.26
CA GLY A 435 0.49 -16.93 -2.53
C GLY A 435 0.99 -15.53 -2.86
N PHE A 436 0.22 -14.76 -3.65
CA PHE A 436 0.55 -13.36 -3.88
C PHE A 436 0.34 -12.48 -2.65
N ALA A 437 -0.69 -12.73 -1.83
CA ALA A 437 -0.89 -12.01 -0.58
C ALA A 437 0.30 -12.21 0.39
N GLN A 438 0.92 -13.40 0.40
CA GLN A 438 2.16 -13.65 1.14
C GLN A 438 3.33 -12.83 0.59
N SER A 439 3.44 -12.70 -0.75
CA SER A 439 4.45 -11.83 -1.35
C SER A 439 4.26 -10.37 -0.98
N VAL A 440 3.03 -9.85 -1.06
CA VAL A 440 2.67 -8.50 -0.59
C VAL A 440 2.97 -8.31 0.90
N SER A 441 2.80 -9.35 1.73
CA SER A 441 3.13 -9.23 3.17
C SER A 441 4.63 -9.06 3.42
N ASN A 442 5.47 -9.50 2.48
CA ASN A 442 6.94 -9.44 2.56
C ASN A 442 7.55 -8.32 1.70
N SER A 443 6.73 -7.53 0.99
CA SER A 443 7.18 -6.52 0.04
C SER A 443 7.61 -5.21 0.72
N VAL A 444 8.07 -4.27 -0.09
CA VAL A 444 8.27 -2.86 0.26
C VAL A 444 7.36 -2.01 -0.65
N PRO A 445 6.48 -1.13 -0.14
CA PRO A 445 5.71 -0.23 -0.98
C PRO A 445 6.62 0.62 -1.87
N MET A 446 6.22 0.83 -3.13
CA MET A 446 6.92 1.78 -4.00
C MET A 446 6.94 3.19 -3.36
N PRO A 447 8.04 3.96 -3.50
CA PRO A 447 8.07 5.32 -3.02
C PRO A 447 7.01 6.19 -3.70
N LYS A 448 6.35 7.05 -2.93
CA LYS A 448 5.28 7.94 -3.40
C LYS A 448 5.78 9.30 -3.82
N SER A 449 7.00 9.69 -3.41
CA SER A 449 7.58 10.98 -3.75
C SER A 449 7.58 11.21 -5.25
N ALA A 450 7.27 12.43 -5.68
CA ALA A 450 7.38 12.83 -7.07
C ALA A 450 8.80 12.57 -7.63
N ASN A 451 9.83 12.61 -6.77
CA ASN A 451 11.21 12.34 -7.15
C ASN A 451 11.45 10.89 -7.61
N MET A 452 10.62 9.92 -7.20
CA MET A 452 10.73 8.53 -7.66
C MET A 452 10.55 8.42 -9.18
N GLN A 453 9.81 9.34 -9.80
CA GLN A 453 9.62 9.39 -11.24
C GLN A 453 10.94 9.62 -12.00
N TYR A 454 11.92 10.28 -11.36
CA TYR A 454 13.25 10.51 -11.95
C TYR A 454 14.18 9.30 -11.82
N VAL A 455 13.78 8.26 -11.08
CA VAL A 455 14.63 7.11 -10.73
C VAL A 455 14.44 5.96 -11.71
N TRP A 456 13.20 5.72 -12.15
CA TRP A 456 12.86 4.57 -13.00
C TRP A 456 13.69 4.51 -14.29
N ALA A 457 13.74 5.61 -15.05
CA ALA A 457 14.44 5.63 -16.34
C ALA A 457 15.96 5.43 -16.20
N PRO A 458 16.69 6.17 -15.34
CA PRO A 458 18.12 5.93 -15.14
C PRO A 458 18.46 4.51 -14.67
N VAL A 459 17.65 3.89 -13.80
CA VAL A 459 17.88 2.49 -13.40
C VAL A 459 17.59 1.54 -14.57
N SER A 460 16.57 1.82 -15.38
CA SER A 460 16.30 1.05 -16.60
C SER A 460 17.47 1.11 -17.58
N ASP A 461 18.09 2.28 -17.76
CA ASP A 461 19.27 2.46 -18.62
C ASP A 461 20.46 1.61 -18.13
N VAL A 462 20.66 1.52 -16.81
CA VAL A 462 21.69 0.65 -16.22
C VAL A 462 21.42 -0.80 -16.55
N LEU A 463 20.19 -1.27 -16.31
CA LEU A 463 19.82 -2.67 -16.55
C LEU A 463 19.93 -3.05 -18.03
N ASN A 464 19.53 -2.16 -18.94
CA ASN A 464 19.70 -2.34 -20.38
C ASN A 464 21.19 -2.40 -20.77
N SER A 465 22.03 -1.52 -20.22
CA SER A 465 23.47 -1.52 -20.48
C SER A 465 24.17 -2.77 -19.95
N VAL A 466 23.75 -3.25 -18.77
CA VAL A 466 24.19 -4.52 -18.17
C VAL A 466 23.78 -5.70 -19.06
N LEU A 467 22.54 -5.74 -19.53
CA LEU A 467 22.04 -6.80 -20.41
C LEU A 467 22.81 -6.85 -21.73
N THR A 468 23.06 -5.71 -22.36
CA THR A 468 23.89 -5.61 -23.58
C THR A 468 25.30 -6.13 -23.31
N THR A 469 25.95 -5.64 -22.26
CA THR A 469 27.32 -6.06 -21.89
C THR A 469 27.37 -7.56 -21.57
N TYR A 470 26.35 -8.09 -20.88
CA TYR A 470 26.25 -9.50 -20.55
C TYR A 470 26.19 -10.37 -21.80
N ASN A 471 25.34 -10.01 -22.77
CA ASN A 471 25.17 -10.76 -24.00
C ASN A 471 26.39 -10.67 -24.94
N GLU A 472 27.08 -9.53 -24.96
CA GLU A 472 28.23 -9.32 -25.85
C GLU A 472 29.57 -9.80 -25.28
N LYS A 473 29.78 -9.62 -23.98
CA LYS A 473 31.09 -9.78 -23.30
C LYS A 473 31.06 -10.72 -22.10
N GLY A 474 29.89 -11.23 -21.73
CA GLY A 474 29.72 -12.19 -20.64
C GLY A 474 29.48 -11.56 -19.26
N PRO A 475 29.17 -12.40 -18.25
CA PRO A 475 28.78 -11.98 -16.90
C PRO A 475 29.85 -11.14 -16.19
N ASP A 476 31.13 -11.52 -16.31
CA ASP A 476 32.22 -10.83 -15.61
C ASP A 476 32.37 -9.39 -16.08
N ALA A 477 32.26 -9.15 -17.39
CA ALA A 477 32.31 -7.80 -17.96
C ALA A 477 31.11 -6.96 -17.52
N ALA A 478 29.91 -7.57 -17.46
CA ALA A 478 28.70 -6.89 -16.98
C ALA A 478 28.81 -6.49 -15.50
N VAL A 479 29.36 -7.38 -14.66
CA VAL A 479 29.64 -7.11 -13.24
C VAL A 479 30.67 -5.99 -13.07
N GLN A 480 31.73 -5.97 -13.89
CA GLN A 480 32.76 -4.92 -13.84
C GLN A 480 32.21 -3.55 -14.23
N ALA A 481 31.32 -3.47 -15.21
CA ALA A 481 30.72 -2.21 -15.66
C ALA A 481 29.71 -1.63 -14.65
N LEU A 482 29.10 -2.47 -13.82
CA LEU A 482 27.94 -2.12 -12.99
C LEU A 482 28.18 -0.93 -12.05
N SER A 483 29.33 -0.86 -11.38
CA SER A 483 29.62 0.21 -10.42
C SER A 483 29.59 1.59 -11.08
N GLN A 484 30.23 1.72 -12.25
CA GLN A 484 30.24 2.99 -12.98
C GLN A 484 28.84 3.36 -13.48
N LEU A 485 28.10 2.41 -14.04
CA LEU A 485 26.74 2.62 -14.53
C LEU A 485 25.81 3.12 -13.41
N LEU A 486 25.89 2.54 -12.21
CA LEU A 486 25.10 2.98 -11.05
C LEU A 486 25.50 4.38 -10.57
N ASN A 487 26.79 4.71 -10.56
CA ASN A 487 27.25 6.06 -10.21
C ASN A 487 26.72 7.11 -11.19
N ASP A 488 26.75 6.81 -12.49
CA ASP A 488 26.23 7.71 -13.52
C ASP A 488 24.71 7.88 -13.39
N ALA A 489 23.97 6.80 -13.11
CA ALA A 489 22.54 6.85 -12.86
C ALA A 489 22.21 7.69 -11.62
N GLN A 490 22.92 7.49 -10.50
CA GLN A 490 22.77 8.29 -9.28
C GLN A 490 23.00 9.78 -9.58
N ALA A 491 24.06 10.12 -10.33
CA ALA A 491 24.34 11.51 -10.69
C ALA A 491 23.22 12.14 -11.53
N LYS A 492 22.70 11.41 -12.53
CA LYS A 492 21.54 11.86 -13.34
C LYS A 492 20.29 12.10 -12.50
N ILE A 493 19.99 11.20 -11.56
CA ILE A 493 18.86 11.31 -10.64
C ILE A 493 19.00 12.56 -9.76
N LEU A 494 20.16 12.73 -9.12
CA LEU A 494 20.41 13.87 -8.23
C LEU A 494 20.39 15.21 -8.97
N ALA A 495 20.77 15.25 -10.25
CA ALA A 495 20.65 16.44 -11.06
C ALA A 495 19.19 16.84 -11.31
N LYS A 496 18.29 15.87 -11.48
CA LYS A 496 16.84 16.10 -11.65
C LYS A 496 16.11 16.44 -10.35
N ILE A 497 16.55 15.91 -9.22
CA ILE A 497 15.96 16.23 -7.91
C ILE A 497 16.32 17.66 -7.47
N LYS A 498 17.48 18.19 -7.90
CA LYS A 498 17.93 19.55 -7.58
C LYS A 498 17.34 20.64 -8.48
N SER A 499 16.85 20.27 -9.67
CA SER A 499 16.22 21.17 -10.64
C SER A 499 14.74 21.36 -10.33
#